data_AF-A0A0S2KK67-F1
#
_entry.id   AF-A0A0S2KK67-F1
#
_cell.length_a   1.000
_cell.length_b   1.000
_cell.length_c   1.000
_cell.angle_alpha   90.00
_cell.angle_beta   90.00
_cell.angle_gamma   90.00
#
_symmetry.space_group_name_H-M   'P 1'
#
loop_
_entity.id
_entity.type
_entity.pdbx_description
1 polymer ?
#
loop_
_entity_poly.entity_id
_entity_poly.type
_entity_poly.pdbx_seq_one_letter_code
_entity_poly.pdbx_strand_id
1 'polypeptide(L)'
;MDRIDDKLELKFGRKSPFRVPDDYFDHFASELIEHLPEPQAHIIPIRTKPSKHTRRLFIAAASVCAVLFGVGVYWRMLPQKNPEKQSVSEIQRISDDNYMDAAADYTMLDNEQIYAYVAGD
;
A
#
# COMPACT_ATOMS: atom_id res chain seq x y z
N MET A 1 -52.56 2.88 -0.45
CA MET A 1 -51.51 3.30 -1.40
C MET A 1 -52.03 4.36 -2.37
N ASP A 2 -53.34 4.41 -2.59
CA ASP A 2 -54.06 5.17 -3.63
C ASP A 2 -53.87 6.70 -3.64
N ARG A 3 -53.60 7.33 -2.48
CA ARG A 3 -53.48 8.80 -2.36
C ARG A 3 -52.36 9.43 -3.20
N ILE A 4 -51.32 8.68 -3.54
CA ILE A 4 -50.19 9.19 -4.34
C ILE A 4 -50.49 9.03 -5.82
N ASP A 5 -51.05 7.89 -6.22
CA ASP A 5 -51.43 7.60 -7.61
C ASP A 5 -52.50 8.57 -8.12
N ASP A 6 -53.51 8.89 -7.30
CA ASP A 6 -54.54 9.88 -7.63
C ASP A 6 -53.94 11.27 -7.86
N LYS A 7 -52.97 11.68 -7.03
CA LYS A 7 -52.26 12.97 -7.16
C LYS A 7 -51.37 13.02 -8.39
N LEU A 8 -50.76 11.89 -8.76
CA LEU A 8 -49.94 11.77 -9.96
C LEU A 8 -50.81 11.83 -11.21
N GLU A 9 -51.96 11.14 -11.22
CA GLU A 9 -52.90 11.15 -12.35
C GLU A 9 -53.49 12.56 -12.57
N LEU A 10 -53.84 13.28 -11.50
CA LEU A 10 -54.37 14.65 -11.59
C LEU A 10 -53.34 15.66 -12.10
N LYS A 11 -52.05 15.47 -11.77
CA LYS A 11 -50.97 16.38 -12.17
C LYS A 11 -50.38 16.08 -13.54
N PHE A 12 -50.21 14.81 -13.89
CA PHE A 12 -49.47 14.37 -15.07
C PHE A 12 -50.34 13.61 -16.09
N GLY A 13 -51.58 13.27 -15.73
CA GLY A 13 -52.46 12.43 -16.54
C GLY A 13 -51.99 10.97 -16.63
N ARG A 14 -52.67 10.15 -17.45
CA ARG A 14 -52.27 8.76 -17.76
C ARG A 14 -51.28 8.63 -18.91
N LYS A 15 -50.76 9.75 -19.43
CA LYS A 15 -49.78 9.71 -20.51
C LYS A 15 -48.43 9.34 -19.92
N SER A 16 -47.83 8.25 -20.40
CA SER A 16 -46.50 7.84 -19.97
C SER A 16 -45.46 8.87 -20.44
N PRO A 17 -44.79 9.60 -19.53
CA PRO A 17 -43.81 10.62 -19.92
C PRO A 17 -42.49 10.00 -20.41
N PHE A 18 -42.28 8.70 -20.17
CA PHE A 18 -41.07 7.95 -20.55
C PHE A 18 -41.37 6.98 -21.70
N ARG A 19 -41.91 7.48 -22.81
CA ARG A 19 -42.12 6.68 -24.02
C ARG A 19 -40.90 6.80 -24.92
N VAL A 20 -40.30 5.66 -25.27
CA VAL A 20 -39.26 5.60 -26.29
C VAL A 20 -39.88 5.78 -27.67
N PRO A 21 -39.13 6.31 -28.67
CA PRO A 21 -39.55 6.25 -30.06
C PRO A 21 -39.87 4.82 -30.47
N ASP A 22 -40.81 4.68 -31.42
CA ASP A 22 -41.09 3.38 -32.02
C ASP A 22 -39.77 2.87 -32.68
N ASP A 23 -39.51 1.57 -32.54
CA ASP A 23 -38.32 0.86 -33.06
C ASP A 23 -36.94 1.25 -32.46
N TYR A 24 -36.88 2.05 -31.38
CA TYR A 24 -35.62 2.43 -30.71
C TYR A 24 -34.78 1.21 -30.28
N PHE A 25 -35.41 0.24 -29.61
CA PHE A 25 -34.69 -0.94 -29.10
C PHE A 25 -34.33 -1.94 -30.19
N ASP A 26 -34.96 -1.87 -31.37
CA ASP A 26 -34.68 -2.76 -32.50
C ASP A 26 -33.33 -2.44 -33.15
N HIS A 27 -32.94 -1.16 -33.17
CA HIS A 27 -31.67 -0.70 -33.75
C HIS A 27 -30.58 -0.44 -32.71
N PHE A 28 -30.94 -0.20 -31.45
CA PHE A 28 -29.99 0.14 -30.38
C PHE A 28 -28.85 -0.87 -30.23
N ALA A 29 -29.14 -2.16 -30.26
CA ALA A 29 -28.10 -3.19 -30.08
C ALA A 29 -27.07 -3.18 -31.23
N SER A 30 -27.53 -2.94 -32.46
CA SER A 30 -26.68 -2.84 -33.65
C SER A 30 -25.82 -1.59 -33.60
N GLU A 31 -26.41 -0.44 -33.30
CA GLU A 31 -25.68 0.81 -33.13
C GLU A 31 -24.66 0.72 -31.99
N LEU A 32 -25.03 0.10 -30.86
CA LEU A 32 -24.12 -0.08 -29.73
C LEU A 32 -22.85 -0.81 -30.15
N ILE A 33 -22.99 -1.93 -30.88
CA ILE A 33 -21.84 -2.73 -31.35
C ILE A 33 -20.98 -1.93 -32.33
N GLU A 34 -21.58 -1.15 -33.22
CA GLU A 34 -20.88 -0.29 -34.17
C GLU A 34 -20.06 0.82 -33.48
N HIS A 35 -20.56 1.34 -32.36
CA HIS A 35 -19.88 2.35 -31.55
C HIS A 35 -18.90 1.76 -30.53
N LEU A 36 -18.84 0.43 -30.37
CA LEU A 36 -17.80 -0.17 -29.56
C LEU A 36 -16.46 -0.04 -30.28
N PRO A 37 -15.40 0.43 -29.60
CA PRO A 37 -14.07 0.37 -30.18
C PRO A 37 -13.76 -1.08 -30.54
N GLU A 38 -13.10 -1.31 -31.69
CA GLU A 38 -12.60 -2.63 -32.04
C GLU A 38 -11.89 -3.22 -30.81
N PRO A 39 -12.11 -4.52 -30.49
CA PRO A 39 -11.48 -5.15 -29.35
C PRO A 39 -9.97 -5.24 -29.59
N GLN A 40 -9.27 -4.14 -29.29
CA GLN A 40 -7.84 -4.09 -29.22
C GLN A 40 -7.46 -4.93 -28.01
N ALA A 41 -6.99 -6.15 -28.26
CA ALA A 41 -6.49 -7.05 -27.24
C ALA A 41 -5.36 -6.34 -26.47
N HIS A 42 -5.72 -5.65 -25.38
CA HIS A 42 -4.75 -5.08 -24.47
C HIS A 42 -4.08 -6.26 -23.79
N ILE A 43 -2.86 -6.55 -24.21
CA ILE A 43 -1.99 -7.52 -23.55
C ILE A 43 -1.62 -6.91 -22.21
N ILE A 44 -2.42 -7.19 -21.18
CA ILE A 44 -2.07 -6.85 -19.82
C ILE A 44 -0.98 -7.84 -19.40
N PRO A 45 0.26 -7.40 -19.12
CA PRO A 45 1.27 -8.30 -18.63
C PRO A 45 0.84 -8.80 -17.25
N ILE A 46 0.43 -10.07 -17.18
CA ILE A 46 0.09 -10.72 -15.91
C ILE A 46 1.39 -10.84 -15.13
N ARG A 47 1.55 -10.03 -14.08
CA ARG A 47 2.67 -10.12 -13.15
C ARG A 47 2.56 -11.45 -12.41
N THR A 48 3.29 -12.46 -12.87
CA THR A 48 3.34 -13.76 -12.22
C THR A 48 4.07 -13.63 -10.88
N LYS A 49 3.42 -14.04 -9.79
CA LYS A 49 4.07 -14.11 -8.48
C LYS A 49 5.14 -15.20 -8.51
N PRO A 50 6.34 -14.98 -7.95
CA PRO A 50 7.34 -16.04 -7.88
C PRO A 50 6.76 -17.27 -7.16
N SER A 51 6.98 -18.44 -7.76
CA SER A 51 6.53 -19.72 -7.23
C SER A 51 7.02 -19.94 -5.80
N LYS A 52 6.21 -20.59 -4.97
CA LYS A 52 6.60 -20.95 -3.59
C LYS A 52 7.92 -21.73 -3.55
N HIS A 53 8.25 -22.46 -4.63
CA HIS A 53 9.50 -23.20 -4.74
C HIS A 53 10.73 -22.28 -4.88
N THR A 54 10.66 -21.23 -5.70
CA THR A 54 11.79 -20.30 -5.86
C THR A 54 12.04 -19.54 -4.57
N ARG A 55 10.99 -19.12 -3.86
CA ARG A 55 11.11 -18.51 -2.52
C ARG A 55 11.85 -19.42 -1.53
N ARG A 56 11.56 -20.74 -1.53
CA ARG A 56 12.25 -21.71 -0.66
C ARG A 56 13.73 -21.84 -1.03
N LEU A 57 14.05 -21.85 -2.32
CA LEU A 57 15.45 -21.89 -2.79
C LEU A 57 16.22 -20.64 -2.37
N PHE A 58 15.62 -19.45 -2.47
CA PHE A 58 16.25 -18.22 -1.99
C PHE A 58 16.49 -18.21 -0.48
N ILE A 59 15.52 -18.71 0.31
CA ILE A 59 15.69 -18.82 1.78
C ILE A 59 16.82 -19.79 2.12
N ALA A 60 16.88 -20.95 1.45
CA ALA A 60 17.96 -21.91 1.66
C ALA A 60 19.33 -21.38 1.24
N ALA A 61 19.41 -20.66 0.11
CA ALA A 61 20.64 -20.02 -0.33
C ALA A 61 21.10 -18.93 0.66
N ALA A 62 20.17 -18.10 1.15
CA ALA A 62 20.46 -17.06 2.12
C ALA A 62 20.96 -17.63 3.45
N SER A 63 20.40 -18.75 3.93
CA SER A 63 20.87 -19.38 5.17
C SER A 63 22.28 -19.94 5.03
N VAL A 64 22.60 -20.58 3.89
CA VAL A 64 23.98 -21.04 3.62
C VAL A 64 24.95 -19.86 3.57
N CYS A 65 24.61 -18.77 2.88
CA CYS A 65 25.43 -17.56 2.88
C CYS A 65 25.62 -17.00 4.29
N ALA A 66 24.56 -16.89 5.09
CA ALA A 66 24.65 -16.39 6.46
C ALA A 66 25.56 -17.25 7.35
N VAL A 67 25.53 -18.58 7.20
CA VAL A 67 26.43 -19.49 7.92
C VAL A 67 27.89 -19.30 7.47
N LEU A 68 28.15 -19.24 6.16
CA LEU A 68 29.51 -19.05 5.65
C LEU A 68 30.11 -17.70 6.06
N PHE A 69 29.33 -16.63 5.94
CA PHE A 69 29.73 -15.31 6.42
C PHE A 69 29.87 -15.28 7.94
N GLY A 70 28.94 -15.89 8.68
CA GLY A 70 28.98 -15.98 10.12
C GLY A 70 30.22 -16.71 10.64
N VAL A 71 30.56 -17.87 10.05
CA VAL A 71 31.78 -18.64 10.39
C VAL A 71 33.04 -17.87 9.99
N GLY A 72 33.05 -17.25 8.80
CA GLY A 72 34.17 -16.43 8.34
C GLY A 72 34.43 -15.24 9.27
N VAL A 73 33.38 -14.51 9.65
CA VAL A 73 33.44 -13.41 10.62
C VAL A 73 33.84 -13.95 11.98
N TYR A 74 33.28 -15.05 12.44
CA TYR A 74 33.62 -15.65 13.73
C TYR A 74 35.10 -16.05 13.82
N TRP A 75 35.69 -16.60 12.75
CA TRP A 75 37.12 -16.90 12.69
C TRP A 75 38.00 -15.65 12.60
N ARG A 76 37.51 -14.55 12.03
CA ARG A 76 38.20 -13.25 12.05
C ARG A 76 38.04 -12.47 13.35
N MET A 77 36.93 -12.70 14.05
CA MET A 77 36.55 -12.11 15.34
C MET A 77 37.13 -12.90 16.50
N LEU A 78 37.52 -14.17 16.29
CA LEU A 78 38.40 -14.87 17.21
C LEU A 78 39.62 -13.96 17.42
N PRO A 79 39.88 -13.49 18.65
CA PRO A 79 40.99 -12.61 18.90
C PRO A 79 42.27 -13.38 18.56
N GLN A 80 42.82 -13.13 17.37
CA GLN A 80 44.26 -13.08 17.24
C GLN A 80 44.70 -12.22 18.42
N LYS A 81 45.54 -12.77 19.32
CA LYS A 81 46.19 -11.99 20.37
C LYS A 81 47.03 -10.90 19.68
N ASN A 82 46.38 -9.84 19.27
CA ASN A 82 46.97 -8.61 18.78
C ASN A 82 45.91 -7.53 19.00
N PRO A 83 46.11 -6.65 19.99
CA PRO A 83 45.19 -5.57 20.24
C PRO A 83 45.30 -4.55 19.11
N GLU A 84 44.30 -3.68 19.03
CA GLU A 84 44.26 -2.44 18.24
C GLU A 84 43.71 -2.56 16.81
N LYS A 85 42.38 -2.38 16.70
CA LYS A 85 41.71 -1.15 16.19
C LYS A 85 40.30 -1.48 15.72
N GLN A 86 39.32 -1.35 16.62
CA GLN A 86 37.90 -1.39 16.28
C GLN A 86 37.45 0.00 15.82
N SER A 87 36.91 0.06 14.61
CA SER A 87 36.23 1.20 14.01
C SER A 87 34.86 1.41 14.65
N VAL A 88 34.71 2.53 15.36
CA VAL A 88 33.47 3.02 15.96
C VAL A 88 32.71 3.82 14.91
N SER A 89 31.66 3.27 14.30
CA SER A 89 30.74 4.10 13.50
C SER A 89 29.30 3.60 13.34
N GLU A 90 28.90 2.46 13.92
CA GLU A 90 27.53 1.94 13.70
C GLU A 90 26.67 1.83 14.97
N ILE A 91 27.27 1.90 16.16
CA ILE A 91 26.53 1.86 17.44
C ILE A 91 25.78 3.19 17.71
N GLN A 92 26.21 4.29 17.11
CA GLN A 92 25.73 5.62 17.50
C GLN A 92 24.27 5.91 17.08
N ARG A 93 23.74 5.28 16.03
CA ARG A 93 22.38 5.57 15.55
C ARG A 93 21.25 4.93 16.36
N ILE A 94 21.51 3.82 17.07
CA ILE A 94 20.47 3.09 17.83
C ILE A 94 20.34 3.62 19.26
N SER A 95 21.39 4.27 19.78
CA SER A 95 21.37 4.92 21.10
C SER A 95 20.62 6.25 21.11
N ASP A 96 20.62 7.00 20.01
CA ASP A 96 20.05 8.35 19.96
C ASP A 96 18.52 8.35 20.13
N ASP A 97 17.79 7.44 19.46
CA ASP A 97 16.32 7.40 19.52
C ASP A 97 15.80 7.06 20.93
N ASN A 98 16.47 6.13 21.64
CA ASN A 98 16.09 5.74 23.01
C ASN A 98 16.50 6.77 24.06
N TYR A 99 17.57 7.55 23.81
CA TYR A 99 18.03 8.59 24.72
C TYR A 99 17.05 9.77 24.77
N MET A 100 16.55 10.19 23.61
CA MET A 100 15.60 11.29 23.51
C MET A 100 14.26 10.95 24.18
N ASP A 101 13.76 9.73 23.98
CA ASP A 101 12.52 9.25 24.60
C ASP A 101 12.64 9.18 26.13
N ALA A 102 13.75 8.64 26.65
CA ALA A 102 14.01 8.61 28.08
C ALA A 102 14.13 10.02 28.68
N ALA A 103 14.80 10.95 27.99
CA ALA A 103 14.93 12.34 28.45
C ALA A 103 13.57 13.06 28.49
N ALA A 104 12.68 12.80 27.52
CA ALA A 104 11.32 13.32 27.52
C ALA A 104 10.49 12.78 28.70
N ASP A 105 10.60 11.48 28.99
CA ASP A 105 9.94 10.86 30.15
C ASP A 105 10.43 11.43 31.49
N TYR A 106 11.75 11.65 31.64
CA TYR A 106 12.31 12.24 32.87
C TYR A 106 11.89 13.69 33.08
N THR A 107 11.68 14.43 32.00
CA THR A 107 11.25 15.84 32.06
C THR A 107 9.73 15.98 32.08
N MET A 108 8.98 14.87 31.99
CA MET A 108 7.52 14.83 31.78
C MET A 108 7.09 15.76 30.64
N LEU A 109 7.92 15.84 29.60
CA LEU A 109 7.77 16.81 28.54
C LEU A 109 6.77 16.29 27.52
N ASP A 110 5.61 16.94 27.45
CA ASP A 110 4.56 16.60 26.49
C ASP A 110 4.74 17.33 25.15
N ASN A 111 3.99 16.88 24.14
CA ASN A 111 4.04 17.47 22.81
C ASN A 111 3.52 18.92 22.79
N GLU A 112 2.62 19.30 23.68
CA GLU A 112 2.05 20.66 23.75
C GLU A 112 3.11 21.66 24.22
N GLN A 113 3.96 21.26 25.16
CA GLN A 113 5.13 22.02 25.60
C GLN A 113 6.20 22.12 24.52
N ILE A 114 6.41 21.07 23.71
CA ILE A 114 7.28 21.15 22.52
C ILE A 114 6.73 22.19 21.54
N TYR A 115 5.43 22.14 21.24
CA TYR A 115 4.82 23.09 20.30
C TYR A 115 4.84 24.52 20.85
N ALA A 116 4.60 24.74 22.14
CA ALA A 116 4.70 26.07 22.74
C ALA A 116 6.13 26.64 22.71
N TYR A 117 7.15 25.78 22.84
CA TYR A 117 8.54 26.18 22.73
C TYR A 117 8.96 26.51 21.29
N VAL A 118 8.53 25.70 20.32
CA VAL A 118 8.85 25.87 18.89
C VAL A 118 8.05 26.99 18.24
N ALA A 119 6.77 27.09 18.60
CA ALA A 119 5.89 28.19 18.22
C ALA A 119 6.03 29.37 19.20
N GLY A 120 7.19 29.48 19.86
CA GLY A 120 7.50 30.54 20.82
C GLY A 120 6.96 31.87 20.30
N ASP A 121 6.21 32.55 21.18
CA ASP A 121 5.44 33.76 20.87
C ASP A 121 6.03 34.64 19.74
#